data_AF-A0A956I153-F1
#
_entry.id   AF-A0A956I153-F1
#
_cell.length_a   1.000
_cell.length_b   1.000
_cell.length_c   1.000
_cell.angle_alpha   90.00
_cell.angle_beta   90.00
_cell.angle_gamma   90.00
#
_symmetry.space_group_name_H-M   'P 1'
#
loop_
_entity.id
_entity.type
_entity.pdbx_description
1 polymer ?
#
loop_
_entity_poly.entity_id
_entity_poly.type
_entity_poly.pdbx_seq_one_letter_code
_entity_poly.pdbx_strand_id
1 'polypeptide(L)' 'YINDKPTGAVVGQQPFGGARLSGTNDKAGMYLNLLRWVSPRSIKENLAPPTDYRYPFLAEK' A
#
# COMPACT_ATOMS: atom_id res chain seq x y z
N TYR A 1 17.12 16.71 8.15
CA TYR A 1 17.28 17.72 9.21
C TYR A 1 18.04 18.88 8.62
N ILE A 2 17.48 20.08 8.69
CA ILE A 2 18.15 21.31 8.23
C ILE A 2 18.28 22.19 9.47
N ASN A 3 19.52 22.50 9.87
CA ASN A 3 19.85 23.30 11.06
C ASN A 3 19.21 22.80 12.37
N ASP A 4 18.97 21.49 12.48
CA ASP A 4 18.43 20.84 13.67
C ASP A 4 19.15 19.50 13.89
N LYS A 5 19.13 19.00 15.13
CA LYS A 5 19.77 17.73 15.49
C LYS A 5 19.09 16.55 14.77
N PRO A 6 19.82 15.49 14.39
CA PRO A 6 19.27 14.36 13.64
C PRO A 6 18.51 13.33 14.50
N THR A 7 18.01 13.74 15.67
CA THR A 7 17.38 12.88 16.68
C THR A 7 16.05 13.49 17.15
N GLY A 8 15.22 12.69 17.83
CA GLY A 8 13.94 13.17 18.39
C GLY A 8 12.79 13.22 17.40
N ALA A 9 12.67 12.20 16.54
CA ALA A 9 11.51 12.05 15.66
C ALA A 9 10.21 11.95 16.47
N VAL A 10 9.20 12.74 16.10
CA VAL A 10 7.88 12.77 16.76
C VAL A 10 6.87 11.97 15.93
N VAL A 11 6.08 11.14 16.60
CA VAL A 11 5.02 10.32 15.97
C VAL A 11 4.06 11.22 15.16
N GLY A 12 3.77 10.84 13.92
CA GLY A 12 2.90 11.60 13.02
C GLY A 12 3.52 12.84 12.36
N GLN A 13 4.76 13.21 12.70
CA GLN A 13 5.46 14.36 12.12
C GLN A 13 6.68 13.92 11.31
N GLN A 14 7.55 13.08 11.88
CA GLN A 14 8.73 12.53 11.20
C GLN A 14 8.73 11.01 11.36
N PRO A 15 8.18 10.24 10.40
CA PRO A 15 8.20 8.78 10.47
C PRO A 15 9.64 8.26 10.57
N PHE A 16 9.93 7.54 11.64
CA PHE A 16 11.29 7.11 11.95
C PHE A 16 11.67 5.87 11.14
N GLY A 17 12.85 5.89 10.52
CA GLY A 17 13.36 4.75 9.77
C GLY A 17 14.50 5.12 8.84
N GLY A 18 15.31 4.11 8.47
CA GLY A 18 16.43 4.21 7.56
C GLY A 18 16.55 2.97 6.67
N ALA A 19 17.36 3.07 5.62
CA ALA A 19 17.63 2.01 4.65
C ALA A 19 19.10 1.53 4.75
N ARG A 20 19.57 0.75 3.76
CA ARG A 20 20.92 0.16 3.74
C ARG A 20 21.15 -0.75 4.96
N LEU A 21 22.32 -0.71 5.59
CA LEU A 21 22.63 -1.49 6.79
C LEU A 21 21.79 -1.08 8.02
N SER A 22 21.00 -0.01 7.94
CA SER A 22 20.12 0.45 9.03
C SER A 22 18.73 -0.21 9.01
N GLY A 23 18.41 -1.03 8.00
CA GLY A 23 17.17 -1.81 7.95
C GLY A 23 16.28 -1.55 6.73
N THR A 24 14.99 -1.85 6.88
CA THR A 24 13.98 -1.97 5.81
C THR A 24 13.18 -0.70 5.54
N ASN A 25 13.34 0.32 6.37
CA ASN A 25 12.65 1.60 6.22
C ASN A 25 11.11 1.51 6.29
N ASP A 26 10.55 0.65 7.14
CA ASP A 26 9.10 0.46 7.31
C ASP A 26 8.36 1.65 7.98
N LYS A 27 9.10 2.71 8.35
CA LYS A 27 8.60 4.00 8.84
C LYS A 27 7.66 3.88 10.07
N ALA A 28 8.17 3.28 11.14
CA ALA A 28 7.47 3.24 12.43
C ALA A 28 7.03 4.65 12.87
N GLY A 29 5.81 4.76 13.40
CA GLY A 29 5.14 6.04 13.68
C GLY A 29 4.27 6.58 12.54
N MET A 30 4.14 5.85 11.42
CA MET A 30 3.20 6.12 10.32
C MET A 30 2.37 4.87 9.96
N TYR A 31 1.25 5.06 9.26
CA TYR A 31 0.33 3.98 8.88
C TYR A 31 0.97 2.87 8.02
N LEU A 32 2.03 3.18 7.26
CA LEU A 32 2.72 2.20 6.40
C LEU A 32 3.32 1.04 7.21
N ASN A 33 3.81 1.31 8.43
CA ASN A 33 4.30 0.28 9.32
C ASN A 33 3.18 -0.68 9.75
N LEU A 34 1.94 -0.19 9.89
CA LEU A 34 0.79 -1.05 10.21
C LEU A 34 0.46 -2.00 9.07
N LEU A 35 0.65 -1.55 7.81
CA LEU A 35 0.42 -2.38 6.64
C LEU A 35 1.39 -3.58 6.54
N ARG A 36 2.53 -3.57 7.24
CA ARG A 36 3.46 -4.70 7.29
C ARG A 36 2.89 -5.89 8.06
N TRP A 37 1.92 -5.67 8.94
CA TRP A 37 1.34 -6.68 9.83
C TRP A 37 -0.03 -7.17 9.37
N VAL A 38 -0.48 -6.74 8.19
CA VAL A 38 -1.74 -7.18 7.59
C VAL A 38 -1.48 -7.77 6.21
N SER A 39 -2.28 -8.75 5.83
CA SER A 39 -2.33 -9.29 4.47
C SER A 39 -3.65 -8.85 3.83
N PRO A 40 -3.67 -7.77 3.01
CA PRO A 40 -4.90 -7.25 2.46
C PRO A 40 -5.55 -8.25 1.49
N ARG A 41 -6.89 -8.36 1.55
CA ARG A 41 -7.69 -9.19 0.64
C ARG A 41 -8.73 -8.32 -0.06
N SER A 42 -8.75 -8.37 -1.39
CA SER A 42 -9.82 -7.80 -2.20
C SER A 42 -10.91 -8.84 -2.46
N ILE A 43 -12.18 -8.45 -2.37
CA ILE A 43 -13.34 -9.30 -2.65
C ILE A 43 -14.24 -8.55 -3.63
N LYS A 44 -14.66 -9.23 -4.70
CA LYS A 44 -15.62 -8.73 -5.67
C LYS A 44 -16.81 -9.67 -5.70
N GLU A 45 -18.01 -9.12 -5.57
CA GLU A 45 -19.27 -9.80 -5.83
C GLU A 45 -19.88 -9.20 -7.10
N ASN A 46 -20.30 -10.06 -8.05
CA ASN A 46 -21.01 -9.63 -9.24
C ASN A 46 -22.43 -10.20 -9.18
N LEU A 47 -23.41 -9.33 -8.93
CA LEU A 47 -24.81 -9.71 -8.77
C LEU A 47 -25.50 -10.07 -10.10
N ALA A 48 -24.88 -9.75 -11.23
CA ALA A 48 -25.36 -10.09 -12.57
C ALA A 48 -24.16 -10.50 -13.46
N PRO A 49 -23.64 -11.74 -13.31
CA PRO A 49 -22.55 -12.21 -14.14
C PRO A 49 -22.97 -12.34 -15.61
N PRO A 50 -22.06 -12.08 -16.57
CA PRO A 50 -22.30 -12.40 -17.97
C PRO A 50 -22.66 -13.88 -18.13
N THR A 51 -23.69 -14.16 -18.92
CA THR A 51 -24.14 -15.53 -19.23
C THR A 51 -23.47 -16.10 -20.48
N ASP A 52 -22.80 -15.24 -21.27
CA ASP A 52 -22.01 -15.61 -22.45
C ASP A 52 -20.60 -15.02 -22.32
N TYR A 53 -19.60 -15.77 -22.80
CA TYR A 53 -18.19 -15.38 -22.81
C TYR A 53 -17.82 -14.54 -24.03
N ARG A 54 -18.64 -14.58 -25.10
CA ARG A 54 -18.35 -13.91 -26.37
C ARG A 54 -18.50 -12.41 -26.22
N TYR A 55 -17.55 -11.68 -26.79
CA TYR A 55 -17.58 -10.24 -26.81
C TYR A 55 -18.30 -9.72 -28.06
N PRO A 56 -19.01 -8.57 -28.00
CA PRO A 56 -19.77 -8.03 -29.12
C PRO A 56 -18.99 -7.81 -30.42
N PHE A 57 -17.67 -7.59 -30.35
CA PHE A 57 -16.83 -7.39 -31.54
C PHE A 57 -16.54 -8.67 -32.34
N LEU A 58 -16.89 -9.85 -31.81
CA LEU A 58 -16.75 -11.14 -32.49
C LEU A 58 -17.97 -11.52 -33.32
N ALA A 59 -19.06 -10.73 -33.27
CA ALA A 59 -20.23 -10.96 -34.10
C ALA A 59 -19.89 -10.63 -35.57
N GLU A 60 -20.17 -11.57 -36.48
CA GLU A 60 -20.24 -11.26 -37.91
C GLU A 60 -21.32 -10.19 -38.14
N LYS A 61 -21.06 -9.30 -39.10
CA LYS A 61 -21.99 -8.23 -39.48
C LYS A 61 -23.24 -8.77 -40.14
#